data_AF-A0A927KYA3-F1
#
_entry.id   AF-A0A927KYA3-F1
#
_cell.length_a   1.000
_cell.length_b   1.000
_cell.length_c   1.000
_cell.angle_alpha   90.00
_cell.angle_beta   90.00
_cell.angle_gamma   90.00
#
_symmetry.space_group_name_H-M   'P 1'
#
loop_
_entity.id
_entity.type
_entity.pdbx_description
1 polymer ?
#
loop_
_entity_poly.entity_id
_entity_poly.type
_entity_poly.pdbx_seq_one_letter_code
_entity_poly.pdbx_strand_id
1 'polypeptide(L)'
;MLTLKIQQMTVDGHPYTCPECASEAFTLDGAGWIDAVPVWGNCWQAHSWEEPLITLGDLKQIKAASTGRERAEDVDTFQIVIGGARLAGVLHPEVTVDDIKRAVRDVYWGRLLKPALRRRKNKAIRAVTRPVKRGARNAVASAKAAAIGAAWDLQAGGHETDPDYTPEPINPCPACNGRGRFNIDTHLHNTTNVRCAVCSGTGEID
;
A
#
# COMPACT_ATOMS: atom_id res chain seq x y z
N MET A 1 38.10 4.87 11.08
CA MET A 1 37.44 5.25 9.84
C MET A 1 36.30 6.18 10.20
N LEU A 2 36.28 7.37 9.62
CA LEU A 2 35.25 8.39 9.80
C LEU A 2 34.60 8.62 8.45
N THR A 3 33.28 8.40 8.38
CA THR A 3 32.48 8.64 7.18
C THR A 3 31.42 9.66 7.54
N LEU A 4 31.32 10.73 6.76
CA LEU A 4 30.21 11.68 6.83
C LEU A 4 29.37 11.58 5.57
N LYS A 5 28.06 11.47 5.75
CA LYS A 5 27.10 11.48 4.64
C LYS A 5 26.60 12.90 4.49
N ILE A 6 26.84 13.49 3.33
CA ILE A 6 26.45 14.84 2.97
C ILE A 6 25.17 14.75 2.13
N GLN A 7 24.13 15.45 2.54
CA GLN A 7 22.92 15.59 1.72
C GLN A 7 23.10 16.73 0.71
N GLN A 8 23.66 17.85 1.16
CA GLN A 8 24.01 19.01 0.34
C GLN A 8 25.21 19.71 0.97
N MET A 9 26.12 20.24 0.16
CA MET A 9 27.22 21.08 0.61
C MET A 9 27.45 22.21 -0.39
N THR A 10 27.91 23.33 0.14
CA THR A 10 28.33 24.50 -0.62
C THR A 10 29.75 24.86 -0.24
N VAL A 11 30.51 25.35 -1.22
CA VAL A 11 31.81 25.99 -1.04
C VAL A 11 31.65 27.43 -1.50
N ASP A 12 31.82 28.37 -0.57
CA ASP A 12 31.63 29.81 -0.82
C ASP A 12 30.25 30.16 -1.41
N GLY A 13 29.22 29.40 -1.00
CA GLY A 13 27.85 29.57 -1.47
C GLY A 13 27.53 28.89 -2.81
N HIS A 14 28.51 28.29 -3.47
CA HIS A 14 28.30 27.51 -4.68
C HIS A 14 28.06 26.03 -4.32
N PRO A 15 27.04 25.36 -4.90
CA PRO A 15 26.81 23.93 -4.68
C PRO A 15 28.04 23.11 -5.05
N TYR A 16 28.46 22.24 -4.14
CA TYR A 16 29.50 21.26 -4.40
C TYR A 16 28.84 19.94 -4.78
N THR A 17 29.03 19.53 -6.02
CA THR A 17 28.38 18.36 -6.60
C THR A 17 29.41 17.36 -7.13
N CYS A 18 28.97 16.13 -7.37
CA CYS A 18 29.75 15.16 -8.12
C CYS A 18 30.16 15.73 -9.49
N PRO A 19 31.45 15.71 -9.85
CA PRO A 19 31.92 16.24 -11.12
C PRO A 19 31.39 15.45 -12.32
N GLU A 20 31.07 14.17 -12.14
CA GLU A 20 30.61 13.29 -13.22
C GLU A 20 29.09 13.32 -13.42
N CYS A 21 28.31 13.31 -12.34
CA CYS A 21 26.84 13.16 -12.42
C CYS A 21 26.05 14.30 -11.77
N ALA A 22 26.72 15.35 -11.30
CA ALA A 22 26.12 16.50 -10.64
C ALA A 22 25.26 16.18 -9.40
N SER A 23 25.45 15.00 -8.78
CA SER A 23 24.77 14.65 -7.52
C SER A 23 25.23 15.56 -6.39
N GLU A 24 24.28 16.19 -5.69
CA GLU A 24 24.52 16.99 -4.49
C GLU A 24 24.76 16.13 -3.24
N ALA A 25 24.23 14.89 -3.26
CA ALA A 25 24.40 13.94 -2.17
C ALA A 25 25.60 13.01 -2.42
N PHE A 26 26.46 12.90 -1.41
CA PHE A 26 27.69 12.09 -1.45
C PHE A 26 28.18 11.76 -0.03
N THR A 27 29.16 10.88 0.07
CA THR A 27 29.88 10.56 1.31
C THR A 27 31.29 11.10 1.24
N LEU A 28 31.82 11.49 2.40
CA LEU A 28 33.21 11.85 2.60
C LEU A 28 33.82 10.81 3.53
N ASP A 29 34.76 10.04 3.00
CA ASP A 29 35.34 8.86 3.64
C ASP A 29 36.81 9.11 4.01
N GLY A 30 37.07 9.22 5.30
CA GLY A 30 38.40 9.39 5.88
C GLY A 30 38.85 8.15 6.66
N ALA A 31 40.05 7.64 6.35
CA ALA A 31 40.66 6.52 7.07
C ALA A 31 42.01 6.91 7.66
N GLY A 32 42.38 6.28 8.78
CA GLY A 32 43.64 6.55 9.47
C GLY A 32 43.47 7.31 10.78
N TRP A 33 44.62 7.64 11.39
CA TRP A 33 44.72 8.32 12.68
C TRP A 33 45.44 9.67 12.58
N ILE A 34 46.05 9.98 11.43
CA ILE A 34 46.75 11.23 11.14
C ILE A 34 45.78 12.19 10.46
N ASP A 35 45.69 13.42 10.96
CA ASP A 35 44.73 14.41 10.46
C ASP A 35 45.02 14.87 9.03
N ALA A 36 46.26 14.81 8.57
CA ALA A 36 46.66 15.21 7.22
C ALA A 36 46.30 14.19 6.11
N VAL A 37 45.69 13.05 6.45
CA VAL A 37 45.33 12.03 5.43
C VAL A 37 44.19 12.57 4.55
N PRO A 38 44.27 12.43 3.21
CA PRO A 38 43.22 12.88 2.31
C PRO A 38 41.91 12.13 2.52
N VAL A 39 40.80 12.83 2.31
CA VAL A 39 39.44 12.28 2.37
C VAL A 39 38.87 12.17 0.96
N TRP A 40 38.26 11.03 0.67
CA TRP A 40 37.69 10.74 -0.63
C TRP A 40 36.19 10.99 -0.64
N GLY A 41 35.71 11.68 -1.66
CA GLY A 41 34.28 11.85 -1.94
C GLY A 41 33.74 10.70 -2.77
N ASN A 42 32.60 10.13 -2.39
CA ASN A 42 31.89 9.10 -3.16
C ASN A 42 30.42 9.45 -3.31
N CYS A 43 29.88 9.49 -4.53
CA CYS A 43 28.46 9.75 -4.74
C CYS A 43 27.66 8.44 -4.71
N TRP A 44 26.33 8.55 -4.68
CA TRP A 44 25.45 7.38 -4.70
C TRP A 44 25.55 6.55 -6.00
N GLN A 45 25.98 7.16 -7.10
CA GLN A 45 26.24 6.47 -8.38
C GLN A 45 27.62 5.77 -8.41
N ALA A 46 28.30 5.68 -7.26
CA ALA A 46 29.62 5.07 -7.12
C ALA A 46 30.75 5.76 -7.90
N HIS A 47 30.60 7.05 -8.24
CA HIS A 47 31.70 7.87 -8.71
C HIS A 47 32.51 8.38 -7.51
N SER A 48 33.83 8.24 -7.60
CA SER A 48 34.79 8.75 -6.63
C SER A 48 35.47 10.00 -7.16
N TRP A 49 35.75 10.97 -6.29
CA TRP A 49 36.45 12.18 -6.69
C TRP A 49 37.92 11.84 -6.94
N GLU A 50 38.49 12.32 -8.03
CA GLU A 50 39.91 12.11 -8.33
C GLU A 50 40.82 12.91 -7.39
N GLU A 51 40.36 14.07 -6.93
CA GLU A 51 41.12 14.96 -6.06
C GLU A 51 40.46 15.11 -4.69
N PRO A 52 41.20 14.87 -3.58
CA PRO A 52 40.67 15.03 -2.24
C PRO A 52 40.54 16.53 -1.89
N LEU A 53 39.30 16.98 -1.66
CA LEU A 53 39.00 18.37 -1.30
C LEU A 53 39.51 18.75 0.09
N ILE A 54 39.46 17.81 1.03
CA ILE A 54 39.70 18.05 2.45
C ILE A 54 40.52 16.92 3.07
N THR A 55 41.04 17.19 4.26
CA THR A 55 41.79 16.22 5.06
C THR A 55 40.92 15.54 6.12
N LEU A 56 41.44 14.50 6.76
CA LEU A 56 40.76 13.83 7.88
C LEU A 56 40.56 14.80 9.06
N GLY A 57 41.49 15.73 9.29
CA GLY A 57 41.38 16.78 10.29
C GLY A 57 40.19 17.70 10.01
N ASP A 58 40.03 18.12 8.76
CA ASP A 58 38.88 18.90 8.31
C ASP A 58 37.57 18.13 8.46
N LEU A 59 37.55 16.84 8.12
CA LEU A 59 36.38 15.98 8.30
C LEU A 59 35.96 15.86 9.77
N LYS A 60 36.93 15.80 10.69
CA LYS A 60 36.67 15.86 12.14
C LYS A 60 36.12 17.22 12.56
N GLN A 61 36.60 18.31 11.97
CA GLN A 61 36.06 19.66 12.23
C GLN A 61 34.62 19.79 11.73
N ILE A 62 34.28 19.28 10.54
CA ILE A 62 32.90 19.25 10.04
C ILE A 62 32.01 18.53 11.04
N LYS A 63 32.44 17.35 11.51
CA LYS A 63 31.68 16.59 12.52
C LYS A 63 31.56 17.32 13.85
N ALA A 64 32.60 18.03 14.28
CA ALA A 64 32.58 18.78 15.54
C ALA A 64 31.72 20.06 15.46
N ALA A 65 31.65 20.67 14.28
CA ALA A 65 30.85 21.86 13.99
C ALA A 65 29.41 21.54 13.58
N SER A 66 29.05 20.26 13.48
CA SER A 66 27.68 19.87 13.18
C SER A 66 26.77 20.28 14.33
N THR A 67 25.58 20.79 14.00
CA THR A 67 24.59 21.18 15.01
C THR A 67 24.08 19.96 15.78
N GLY A 68 24.16 18.78 15.16
CA GLY A 68 23.59 17.54 15.68
C GLY A 68 22.07 17.55 15.55
N ARG A 69 21.47 16.38 15.77
CA ARG A 69 20.02 16.20 15.83
C ARG A 69 19.62 15.66 17.19
N GLU A 70 18.63 16.30 17.82
CA GLU A 70 17.99 15.77 19.02
C GLU A 70 16.66 15.09 18.69
N ARG A 71 15.96 15.57 17.65
CA ARG A 71 14.65 15.07 17.21
C ARG A 71 14.66 14.61 15.77
N ALA A 72 13.67 13.78 15.42
CA ALA A 72 13.48 13.27 14.07
C ALA A 72 13.31 14.39 13.02
N GLU A 73 12.69 15.51 13.41
CA GLU A 73 12.43 16.66 12.53
C GLU A 73 13.64 17.58 12.34
N ASP A 74 14.66 17.49 13.19
CA ASP A 74 15.78 18.41 13.17
C ASP A 74 16.67 18.17 11.95
N VAL A 75 17.22 19.24 11.39
CA VAL A 75 18.16 19.18 10.27
C VAL A 75 19.56 19.36 10.82
N ASP A 76 20.45 18.41 10.57
CA ASP A 76 21.85 18.52 10.98
C ASP A 76 22.60 19.37 9.95
N THR A 77 23.10 20.52 10.37
CA THR A 77 23.81 21.46 9.51
C THR A 77 25.21 21.69 10.04
N PHE A 78 26.13 22.05 9.17
CA PHE A 78 27.49 22.44 9.57
C PHE A 78 27.92 23.67 8.78
N GLN A 79 28.82 24.43 9.39
CA GLN A 79 29.50 25.53 8.73
C GLN A 79 30.90 25.69 9.30
N ILE A 80 31.92 25.62 8.44
CA ILE A 80 33.33 25.80 8.80
C ILE A 80 34.07 26.60 7.72
N VAL A 81 35.27 27.07 8.03
CA VAL A 81 36.16 27.75 7.09
C VAL A 81 37.48 26.98 7.02
N ILE A 82 37.84 26.50 5.84
CA ILE A 82 39.08 25.75 5.59
C ILE A 82 39.85 26.46 4.48
N GLY A 83 41.11 26.81 4.72
CA GLY A 83 41.97 27.42 3.70
C GLY A 83 41.43 28.73 3.10
N GLY A 84 40.52 29.42 3.79
CA GLY A 84 39.84 30.63 3.31
C GLY A 84 38.50 30.38 2.60
N ALA A 85 38.18 29.13 2.26
CA ALA A 85 36.88 28.75 1.69
C ALA A 85 35.88 28.40 2.79
N ARG A 86 34.64 28.89 2.67
CA ARG A 86 33.53 28.58 3.58
C ARG A 86 32.80 27.32 3.10
N LEU A 87 32.91 26.25 3.88
CA LEU A 87 32.14 25.03 3.65
C LEU A 87 30.88 25.08 4.53
N ALA A 88 29.71 24.95 3.92
CA ALA A 88 28.45 24.88 4.64
C ALA A 88 27.54 23.83 4.00
N GLY A 89 26.83 23.05 4.82
CA GLY A 89 26.00 21.98 4.27
C GLY A 89 25.05 21.36 5.27
N VAL A 90 24.30 20.39 4.75
CA VAL A 90 23.35 19.56 5.49
C VAL A 90 23.91 18.14 5.52
N LEU A 91 24.07 17.58 6.71
CA LEU A 91 24.43 16.18 6.88
C LEU A 91 23.20 15.30 6.70
N HIS A 92 23.38 14.13 6.11
CA HIS A 92 22.33 13.12 6.08
C HIS A 92 21.98 12.72 7.52
N PRO A 93 20.69 12.62 7.87
CA PRO A 93 20.28 12.20 9.20
C PRO A 93 20.93 10.89 9.62
N GLU A 94 21.64 10.90 10.74
CA GLU A 94 21.96 9.65 11.45
C GLU A 94 20.71 9.18 12.20
N VAL A 95 20.56 7.85 12.32
CA VAL A 95 19.40 7.27 13.00
C VAL A 95 19.50 7.56 14.50
N THR A 96 18.55 8.34 15.02
CA THR A 96 18.47 8.64 16.45
C THR A 96 17.55 7.65 17.18
N VAL A 97 17.63 7.63 18.51
CA VAL A 97 16.70 6.84 19.34
C VAL A 97 15.24 7.27 19.12
N ASP A 98 15.00 8.55 18.84
CA ASP A 98 13.65 9.06 18.58
C ASP A 98 13.10 8.55 17.24
N ASP A 99 13.94 8.44 16.20
CA ASP A 99 13.58 7.82 14.92
C ASP A 99 13.14 6.36 15.11
N ILE A 100 13.86 5.61 15.95
CA ILE A 100 13.51 4.22 16.29
C ILE A 100 12.18 4.17 17.04
N LYS A 101 11.99 5.03 18.06
CA LYS A 101 10.72 5.09 18.83
C LYS A 101 9.53 5.43 17.93
N ARG A 102 9.70 6.38 17.02
CA ARG A 102 8.66 6.77 16.05
C ARG A 102 8.37 5.64 15.07
N ALA A 103 9.40 5.01 14.51
CA ALA A 103 9.24 3.86 13.62
C ALA A 103 8.52 2.70 14.32
N VAL A 104 8.93 2.36 15.55
CA VAL A 104 8.26 1.33 16.35
C VAL A 104 6.83 1.72 16.65
N ARG A 105 6.55 2.95 17.12
CA ARG A 105 5.19 3.40 17.39
C ARG A 105 4.33 3.33 16.13
N ASP A 106 4.77 3.91 15.03
CA ASP A 106 3.95 4.06 13.83
C ASP A 106 3.75 2.71 13.13
N VAL A 107 4.74 1.82 13.12
CA VAL A 107 4.60 0.46 12.58
C VAL A 107 3.80 -0.43 13.52
N TYR A 108 4.19 -0.53 14.79
CA TYR A 108 3.55 -1.42 15.76
C TYR A 108 2.12 -0.99 16.07
N TRP A 109 1.89 0.29 16.36
CA TRP A 109 0.55 0.81 16.61
C TRP A 109 -0.25 0.93 15.31
N GLY A 110 0.31 1.56 14.28
CA GLY A 110 -0.41 1.90 13.07
C GLY A 110 -0.72 0.70 12.17
N ARG A 111 0.22 -0.25 12.01
CA ARG A 111 0.05 -1.41 11.13
C ARG A 111 -0.41 -2.67 11.84
N LEU A 112 -0.02 -2.91 13.10
CA LEU A 112 -0.36 -4.17 13.79
C LEU A 112 -1.57 -4.00 14.71
N LEU A 113 -1.47 -3.14 15.71
CA LEU A 113 -2.47 -3.02 16.78
C LEU A 113 -3.77 -2.35 16.34
N LYS A 114 -3.68 -1.19 15.66
CA LYS A 114 -4.86 -0.42 15.24
C LYS A 114 -5.75 -1.19 14.26
N PRO A 115 -5.22 -1.91 13.24
CA PRO A 115 -6.06 -2.73 12.37
C PRO A 115 -6.67 -3.93 13.11
N ALA A 116 -5.94 -4.56 14.02
CA ALA A 116 -6.46 -5.68 14.82
C ALA A 116 -7.63 -5.24 15.72
N LEU A 117 -7.49 -4.11 16.41
CA LEU A 117 -8.56 -3.51 17.23
C LEU A 117 -9.77 -3.12 16.36
N ARG A 118 -9.55 -2.50 15.19
CA ARG A 118 -10.64 -2.15 14.26
C ARG A 118 -11.37 -3.39 13.74
N ARG A 119 -10.66 -4.48 13.44
CA ARG A 119 -11.26 -5.76 13.03
C ARG A 119 -12.12 -6.35 14.14
N ARG A 120 -11.65 -6.36 15.40
CA ARG A 120 -12.42 -6.82 16.56
C ARG A 120 -13.69 -5.98 16.77
N LYS A 121 -13.58 -4.65 16.74
CA LYS A 121 -14.74 -3.74 16.82
C LYS A 121 -15.75 -4.00 15.71
N ASN A 122 -15.31 -4.11 14.46
CA ASN A 122 -16.19 -4.37 13.32
C ASN A 122 -16.85 -5.75 13.39
N LYS A 123 -16.15 -6.78 13.91
CA LYS A 123 -16.73 -8.10 14.15
C LYS A 123 -17.85 -8.02 15.18
N ALA A 124 -17.65 -7.31 16.29
CA ALA A 124 -18.68 -7.08 17.30
C ALA A 124 -19.89 -6.32 16.73
N ILE A 125 -19.66 -5.23 15.99
CA ILE A 125 -20.75 -4.47 15.34
C ILE A 125 -21.51 -5.34 14.34
N ARG A 126 -20.82 -6.14 13.53
CA ARG A 126 -21.45 -7.05 12.56
C ARG A 126 -22.23 -8.16 13.25
N ALA A 127 -21.77 -8.67 14.40
CA ALA A 127 -22.48 -9.68 15.17
C ALA A 127 -23.82 -9.15 15.69
N VAL A 128 -23.89 -7.86 16.07
CA VAL A 128 -25.14 -7.21 16.49
C VAL A 128 -26.02 -6.83 15.30
N THR A 129 -25.44 -6.27 14.23
CA THR A 129 -26.22 -5.69 13.12
C THR A 129 -26.68 -6.69 12.06
N ARG A 130 -25.94 -7.79 11.81
CA ARG A 130 -26.35 -8.83 10.85
C ARG A 130 -27.67 -9.54 11.21
N PRO A 131 -27.89 -9.99 12.46
CA PRO A 131 -29.15 -10.65 12.81
C PRO A 131 -30.35 -9.69 12.68
N VAL A 132 -30.19 -8.43 13.10
CA VAL A 132 -31.24 -7.40 12.94
C VAL A 132 -31.57 -7.16 11.47
N LYS A 133 -30.57 -6.99 10.60
CA LYS A 133 -30.79 -6.79 9.16
C LYS A 133 -31.35 -8.03 8.46
N ARG A 134 -30.96 -9.25 8.86
CA ARG A 134 -31.54 -10.49 8.33
C ARG A 134 -32.99 -10.65 8.76
N GLY A 135 -33.30 -10.38 10.03
CA GLY A 135 -34.68 -10.39 10.53
C GLY A 135 -35.58 -9.42 9.77
N ALA A 136 -35.13 -8.17 9.57
CA ALA A 136 -35.89 -7.17 8.82
C ALA A 136 -36.10 -7.54 7.34
N ARG A 137 -35.08 -8.08 6.66
CA ARG A 137 -35.21 -8.51 5.26
C ARG A 137 -36.13 -9.71 5.09
N ASN A 138 -36.06 -10.68 6.01
CA ASN A 138 -36.94 -11.85 5.98
C ASN A 138 -38.40 -11.44 6.20
N ALA A 139 -38.67 -10.50 7.10
CA ALA A 139 -40.01 -9.98 7.33
C ALA A 139 -40.58 -9.22 6.11
N VAL A 140 -39.75 -8.47 5.39
CA VAL A 140 -40.17 -7.78 4.16
C VAL A 140 -40.38 -8.78 3.01
N ALA A 141 -39.54 -9.80 2.90
CA ALA A 141 -39.69 -10.85 1.89
C ALA A 141 -40.96 -11.68 2.11
N SER A 142 -41.28 -12.04 3.36
CA SER A 142 -42.53 -12.73 3.68
C SER A 142 -43.75 -11.86 3.42
N ALA A 143 -43.70 -10.56 3.74
CA ALA A 143 -44.80 -9.64 3.45
C ALA A 143 -45.01 -9.46 1.93
N LYS A 144 -43.94 -9.36 1.15
CA LYS A 144 -44.03 -9.29 -0.32
C LYS A 144 -44.54 -10.59 -0.94
N ALA A 145 -44.11 -11.76 -0.45
CA ALA A 145 -44.60 -13.04 -0.93
C ALA A 145 -46.10 -13.21 -0.64
N ALA A 146 -46.55 -12.83 0.56
CA ALA A 146 -47.96 -12.83 0.92
C ALA A 146 -48.78 -11.86 0.05
N ALA A 147 -48.26 -10.65 -0.22
CA ALA A 147 -48.92 -9.68 -1.08
C ALA A 147 -48.99 -10.12 -2.54
N ILE A 148 -47.95 -10.78 -3.07
CA ILE A 148 -47.94 -11.33 -4.43
C ILE A 148 -48.92 -12.51 -4.54
N GLY A 149 -48.94 -13.41 -3.55
CA GLY A 149 -49.91 -14.51 -3.51
C GLY A 149 -51.35 -14.00 -3.47
N ALA A 150 -51.65 -13.06 -2.57
CA ALA A 150 -52.97 -12.46 -2.46
C ALA A 150 -53.38 -11.68 -3.73
N ALA A 151 -52.44 -10.98 -4.37
CA ALA A 151 -52.70 -10.30 -5.64
C ALA A 151 -52.96 -11.28 -6.79
N TRP A 152 -52.23 -12.40 -6.84
CA TRP A 152 -52.44 -13.45 -7.81
C TRP A 152 -53.80 -14.12 -7.64
N ASP A 153 -54.20 -14.44 -6.40
CA ASP A 153 -55.50 -15.06 -6.10
C ASP A 153 -56.67 -14.14 -6.48
N LEU A 154 -56.54 -12.83 -6.23
CA LEU A 154 -57.52 -11.82 -6.63
C LEU A 154 -57.61 -11.62 -8.14
N GLN A 155 -56.47 -11.71 -8.85
CA GLN A 155 -56.42 -11.48 -10.29
C GLN A 155 -56.79 -12.73 -11.11
N ALA A 156 -56.54 -13.93 -10.56
CA ALA A 156 -56.87 -15.21 -11.15
C ALA A 156 -58.31 -15.69 -10.84
N GLY A 157 -59.11 -14.90 -10.12
CA GLY A 157 -60.54 -15.19 -9.92
C GLY A 157 -60.85 -16.23 -8.83
N GLY A 158 -59.93 -16.50 -7.90
CA GLY A 158 -60.10 -17.52 -6.85
C GLY A 158 -59.80 -18.94 -7.32
N HIS A 159 -59.49 -19.83 -6.37
CA HIS A 159 -59.17 -21.25 -6.61
C HIS A 159 -60.42 -22.09 -6.95
N GLU A 160 -61.10 -21.78 -8.04
CA GLU A 160 -61.94 -22.79 -8.69
C GLU A 160 -61.15 -23.32 -9.88
N THR A 161 -60.56 -24.51 -9.69
CA THR A 161 -60.02 -25.30 -10.81
C THR A 161 -61.12 -25.47 -11.84
N ASP A 162 -60.94 -24.90 -13.02
CA ASP A 162 -61.82 -25.07 -14.17
C ASP A 162 -62.06 -26.58 -14.37
N PRO A 163 -63.27 -27.08 -14.09
CA PRO A 163 -63.55 -28.52 -14.10
C PRO A 163 -63.46 -29.10 -15.51
N ASP A 164 -63.49 -28.25 -16.55
CA ASP A 164 -63.41 -28.65 -17.95
C ASP A 164 -62.01 -28.43 -18.56
N TYR A 165 -61.05 -27.90 -17.78
CA TYR A 165 -59.67 -27.75 -18.25
C TYR A 165 -59.01 -29.13 -18.42
N THR A 166 -58.93 -29.57 -19.66
CA THR A 166 -58.15 -30.73 -20.05
C THR A 166 -56.76 -30.23 -20.44
N PRO A 167 -55.69 -30.55 -19.71
CA PRO A 167 -54.35 -30.08 -20.06
C PRO A 167 -54.00 -30.55 -21.48
N GLU A 168 -53.51 -29.63 -22.31
CA GLU A 168 -53.00 -30.01 -23.62
C GLU A 168 -51.91 -31.09 -23.47
N PRO A 169 -51.85 -32.09 -24.37
CA PRO A 169 -50.81 -33.10 -24.32
C PRO A 169 -49.45 -32.41 -24.43
N ILE A 170 -48.67 -32.43 -23.35
CA ILE A 170 -47.30 -31.91 -23.36
C ILE A 170 -46.52 -32.77 -24.35
N ASN A 171 -46.17 -32.20 -25.51
CA ASN A 171 -45.33 -32.87 -26.48
C ASN A 171 -44.06 -33.36 -25.77
N PRO A 172 -43.73 -34.66 -25.84
CA PRO A 172 -42.57 -35.17 -25.13
C PRO A 172 -41.35 -34.43 -25.65
N CYS A 173 -40.64 -33.77 -24.72
CA CYS A 173 -39.40 -33.09 -25.02
C CYS A 173 -38.48 -34.06 -25.80
N PRO A 174 -38.19 -33.81 -27.10
CA PRO A 174 -37.45 -34.77 -27.93
C PRO A 174 -36.04 -35.01 -27.40
N ALA A 175 -35.46 -33.99 -26.79
CA ALA A 175 -34.14 -34.05 -26.15
C ALA A 175 -34.14 -34.80 -24.81
N CYS A 176 -35.30 -34.93 -24.15
CA CYS A 176 -35.38 -35.46 -22.79
C CYS A 176 -35.53 -36.98 -22.73
N ASN A 177 -35.65 -37.70 -23.86
CA ASN A 177 -35.85 -39.16 -23.93
C ASN A 177 -36.90 -39.68 -22.93
N GLY A 178 -38.00 -38.95 -22.75
CA GLY A 178 -39.09 -39.31 -21.82
C GLY A 178 -38.80 -39.08 -20.32
N ARG A 179 -37.67 -38.48 -19.94
CA ARG A 179 -37.26 -38.29 -18.53
C ARG A 179 -37.73 -36.97 -17.90
N GLY A 180 -38.49 -36.14 -18.62
CA GLY A 180 -39.04 -34.87 -18.13
C GLY A 180 -38.01 -33.76 -17.86
N ARG A 181 -36.71 -34.03 -18.02
CA ARG A 181 -35.62 -33.07 -17.90
C ARG A 181 -34.48 -33.43 -18.86
N PHE A 182 -33.83 -32.41 -19.41
CA PHE A 182 -32.62 -32.53 -20.22
C PHE A 182 -31.57 -31.60 -19.62
N ASN A 183 -30.42 -32.17 -19.23
CA ASN A 183 -29.28 -31.36 -18.81
C ASN A 183 -28.56 -30.89 -20.06
N ILE A 184 -28.51 -29.57 -20.24
CA ILE A 184 -27.67 -28.96 -21.27
C ILE A 184 -26.28 -28.82 -20.65
N ASP A 185 -25.31 -29.60 -21.16
CA ASP A 185 -23.90 -29.39 -20.82
C ASP A 185 -23.41 -28.11 -21.51
N THR A 186 -23.65 -26.96 -20.89
CA THR A 186 -23.03 -25.72 -21.33
C THR A 186 -21.60 -25.66 -20.80
N HIS A 187 -20.66 -26.27 -21.52
CA HIS A 187 -19.24 -25.93 -21.40
C HIS A 187 -18.97 -24.60 -22.14
N LEU A 188 -19.35 -23.49 -21.53
CA LEU A 188 -18.89 -22.14 -21.90
C LEU A 188 -17.83 -21.76 -20.86
N HIS A 189 -16.52 -21.72 -21.12
CA HIS A 189 -15.80 -21.48 -22.38
C HIS A 189 -14.50 -22.30 -22.45
N ASN A 190 -14.17 -22.82 -23.64
CA ASN A 190 -12.79 -23.07 -24.04
C ASN A 190 -12.21 -21.72 -24.50
N THR A 191 -11.15 -21.24 -23.84
CA THR A 191 -10.29 -20.10 -24.22
C THR A 191 -10.89 -19.06 -25.18
N THR A 192 -11.65 -18.10 -24.64
CA THR A 192 -11.96 -16.85 -25.37
C THR A 192 -11.46 -15.66 -24.57
N ASN A 193 -10.90 -14.66 -25.24
CA ASN A 193 -10.35 -13.44 -24.62
C ASN A 193 -11.43 -12.44 -24.18
N VAL A 194 -12.71 -12.84 -24.19
CA VAL A 194 -13.85 -11.98 -23.84
C VAL A 194 -14.30 -12.32 -22.43
N ARG A 195 -14.28 -11.33 -21.53
CA ARG A 195 -14.66 -11.52 -20.13
C ARG A 195 -16.15 -11.82 -20.00
N CYS A 196 -16.49 -13.00 -19.48
CA CYS A 196 -17.86 -13.36 -19.13
C CYS A 196 -18.30 -12.58 -17.86
N ALA A 197 -19.38 -11.81 -17.98
CA ALA A 197 -19.92 -11.01 -16.89
C ALA A 197 -20.39 -11.84 -15.68
N VAL A 198 -20.74 -13.11 -15.90
CA VAL A 198 -21.17 -14.04 -14.83
C VAL A 198 -19.97 -14.53 -14.03
N CYS A 199 -18.92 -15.05 -14.68
CA CYS A 199 -17.71 -15.54 -13.99
C CYS A 199 -16.94 -14.40 -13.30
N SER A 200 -16.96 -13.19 -13.88
CA SER A 200 -16.38 -12.00 -13.24
C SER A 200 -17.14 -11.58 -11.97
N GLY A 201 -18.41 -11.96 -11.84
CA GLY A 201 -19.24 -11.66 -10.67
C GLY A 201 -19.11 -12.68 -9.54
N THR A 202 -18.81 -13.94 -9.87
CA THR A 202 -18.65 -15.05 -8.90
C THR A 202 -17.21 -15.24 -8.43
N GLY A 203 -16.22 -14.71 -9.16
CA GLY A 203 -14.80 -14.78 -8.79
C GLY A 203 -14.12 -16.08 -9.22
N GLU A 204 -14.68 -16.78 -10.20
CA GLU A 204 -14.19 -18.08 -10.72
C GLU A 204 -13.36 -17.93 -12.01
N ILE A 205 -12.84 -16.74 -12.30
CA ILE A 205 -11.87 -16.53 -13.38
C ILE A 205 -10.47 -16.57 -12.74
N ASP A 206 -9.81 -17.71 -12.85
CA ASP A 206 -8.34 -17.84 -12.80
C ASP A 206 -7.77 -17.77 -14.23
#